data_AF-A0A4R0D9V0-F1
#
_entry.id   AF-A0A4R0D9V0-F1
#
_cell.length_a   1.000
_cell.length_b   1.000
_cell.length_c   1.000
_cell.angle_alpha   90.00
_cell.angle_beta   90.00
_cell.angle_gamma   90.00
#
_symmetry.space_group_name_H-M   'P 1'
#
loop_
_entity.id
_entity.type
_entity.pdbx_description
1 polymer ?
#
loop_
_entity_poly.entity_id
_entity_poly.type
_entity_poly.pdbx_seq_one_letter_code
_entity_poly.pdbx_strand_id
1 'polypeptide(L)'
;MQITFKHAIAPLTIFLAFSLSACERSKVEHADKLSPEDQIMQTQVEQAAIQPFEMTADDPHDIQLLMDYEQRHDQMSNDLEDELERLHESQQLDAAFAQNRLQDNIQSALSMLKELDLKTPQGRYIQGLMSHYWEQQAQYLATQNTTSAPYPVSKEQRQQGLADLLQAQQQLEHWRGQYPQLDE
;
A
#
# COMPACT_ATOMS: atom_id res chain seq x y z
N MET A 1 30.33 74.30 -16.90
CA MET A 1 29.78 74.85 -15.65
C MET A 1 29.07 73.72 -14.93
N GLN A 2 29.45 73.47 -13.69
CA GLN A 2 29.19 72.24 -12.95
C GLN A 2 27.76 72.13 -12.43
N ILE A 3 27.19 70.92 -12.44
CA ILE A 3 26.26 70.46 -11.39
C ILE A 3 26.64 69.02 -11.03
N THR A 4 27.09 68.86 -9.80
CA THR A 4 27.44 67.63 -9.11
C THR A 4 26.20 66.88 -8.63
N PHE A 5 26.09 65.58 -8.89
CA PHE A 5 25.18 64.69 -8.16
C PHE A 5 25.98 63.79 -7.21
N LYS A 6 25.66 63.88 -5.93
CA LYS A 6 26.26 63.12 -4.83
C LYS A 6 25.58 61.75 -4.71
N HIS A 7 26.41 60.72 -4.48
CA HIS A 7 26.25 59.45 -3.73
C HIS A 7 24.82 59.10 -3.21
N ALA A 8 24.33 57.86 -3.20
CA ALA A 8 25.02 56.64 -2.81
C ALA A 8 24.11 55.39 -3.00
N ILE A 9 24.75 54.21 -2.96
CA ILE A 9 24.25 52.89 -2.51
C ILE A 9 23.42 52.05 -3.50
N ALA A 10 24.06 50.98 -3.99
CA ALA A 10 23.40 49.72 -4.35
C ALA A 10 23.21 48.85 -3.08
N PRO A 11 22.12 48.07 -3.01
CA PRO A 11 22.26 46.61 -3.00
C PRO A 11 21.20 45.97 -3.93
N LEU A 12 21.56 45.05 -4.83
CA LEU A 12 21.82 43.62 -4.60
C LEU A 12 20.61 42.89 -3.96
N THR A 13 19.92 42.08 -4.79
CA THR A 13 19.30 40.76 -4.47
C THR A 13 18.15 40.68 -3.43
N ILE A 14 17.11 39.85 -3.49
CA ILE A 14 16.77 38.60 -4.19
C ILE A 14 15.22 38.55 -4.24
N PHE A 15 14.67 38.09 -5.36
CA PHE A 15 13.29 37.59 -5.44
C PHE A 15 13.16 36.35 -4.55
N LEU A 16 12.43 36.42 -3.43
CA LEU A 16 11.84 35.23 -2.83
C LEU A 16 10.40 35.14 -3.33
N ALA A 17 10.23 34.43 -4.45
CA ALA A 17 8.98 33.75 -4.70
C ALA A 17 8.84 32.70 -3.60
N PHE A 18 7.78 32.81 -2.79
CA PHE A 18 7.33 31.69 -1.98
C PHE A 18 6.85 30.61 -2.95
N SER A 19 7.75 29.75 -3.40
CA SER A 19 7.39 28.44 -3.92
C SER A 19 6.82 27.66 -2.75
N LEU A 20 5.49 27.54 -2.75
CA LEU A 20 4.80 26.47 -2.04
C LEU A 20 5.46 25.17 -2.50
N SER A 21 6.32 24.59 -1.66
CA SER A 21 6.63 23.18 -1.78
C SER A 21 5.33 22.46 -1.48
N ALA A 22 4.57 22.17 -2.54
CA ALA A 22 3.68 21.04 -2.49
C ALA A 22 4.56 19.86 -2.10
N CYS A 23 4.30 19.27 -0.92
CA CYS A 23 4.74 17.93 -0.65
C CYS A 23 4.22 17.10 -1.82
N GLU A 24 5.12 16.75 -2.74
CA GLU A 24 4.89 15.71 -3.72
C GLU A 24 4.83 14.42 -2.90
N ARG A 25 3.65 14.15 -2.34
CA ARG A 25 3.31 12.87 -1.76
C ARG A 25 3.37 11.93 -2.94
N SER A 26 4.41 11.12 -2.98
CA SER A 26 4.64 10.09 -3.98
C SER A 26 3.30 9.41 -4.24
N LYS A 27 2.74 9.65 -5.43
CA LYS A 27 1.46 9.07 -5.84
C LYS A 27 1.66 7.56 -5.73
N VAL A 28 0.97 6.93 -4.77
CA VAL A 28 0.88 5.48 -4.65
C VAL A 28 0.63 4.93 -6.05
N GLU A 29 1.58 4.16 -6.59
CA GLU A 29 1.59 3.70 -7.98
C GLU A 29 0.41 2.76 -8.29
N HIS A 30 -0.38 2.39 -7.27
CA HIS A 30 -1.62 1.62 -7.37
C HIS A 30 -2.94 2.44 -7.36
N ALA A 31 -2.90 3.77 -7.24
CA ALA A 31 -4.12 4.58 -7.15
C ALA A 31 -4.99 4.58 -8.44
N ASP A 32 -4.40 4.30 -9.62
CA ASP A 32 -5.12 4.40 -10.91
C ASP A 32 -6.07 3.22 -11.20
N LYS A 33 -6.14 2.18 -10.35
CA LYS A 33 -7.02 1.01 -10.55
C LYS A 33 -8.22 0.90 -9.58
N LEU A 34 -8.41 1.84 -8.65
CA LEU A 34 -9.44 1.74 -7.61
C LEU A 34 -10.81 2.27 -8.07
N SER A 35 -11.89 1.57 -7.68
CA SER A 35 -13.27 2.05 -7.85
C SER A 35 -13.48 3.35 -7.07
N PRO A 36 -14.40 4.27 -7.47
CA PRO A 36 -14.68 5.49 -6.70
C PRO A 36 -14.99 5.25 -5.22
N GLU A 37 -15.65 4.15 -4.87
CA GLU A 37 -15.92 3.80 -3.47
C GLU A 37 -14.67 3.31 -2.72
N ASP A 38 -13.78 2.60 -3.42
CA ASP A 38 -12.51 2.16 -2.85
C ASP A 38 -11.58 3.37 -2.62
N GLN A 39 -11.64 4.38 -3.51
CA GLN A 39 -10.97 5.67 -3.33
C GLN A 39 -11.55 6.47 -2.14
N ILE A 40 -12.85 6.39 -1.90
CA ILE A 40 -13.48 7.00 -0.72
C ILE A 40 -12.97 6.31 0.56
N MET A 41 -12.87 4.98 0.56
CA MET A 41 -12.30 4.24 1.69
C MET A 41 -10.83 4.61 1.91
N GLN A 42 -10.03 4.65 0.85
CA GLN A 42 -8.64 5.12 0.89
C GLN A 42 -8.54 6.52 1.49
N THR A 43 -9.36 7.48 1.04
CA THR A 43 -9.35 8.84 1.58
C THR A 43 -9.69 8.87 3.06
N GLN A 44 -10.65 8.05 3.51
CA GLN A 44 -11.02 7.96 4.93
C GLN A 44 -9.90 7.37 5.78
N VAL A 45 -9.23 6.33 5.28
CA VAL A 45 -8.09 5.71 5.97
C VAL A 45 -6.90 6.65 5.99
N GLU A 46 -6.59 7.36 4.90
CA GLU A 46 -5.52 8.36 4.88
C GLU A 46 -5.75 9.51 5.88
N GLN A 47 -7.00 9.79 6.22
CA GLN A 47 -7.38 10.74 7.27
C GLN A 47 -7.35 10.13 8.67
N ALA A 48 -7.30 8.80 8.79
CA ALA A 48 -7.16 8.12 10.06
C ALA A 48 -5.79 8.44 10.68
N ALA A 49 -5.77 8.49 12.00
CA ALA A 49 -4.55 8.78 12.75
C ALA A 49 -3.56 7.61 12.65
N ILE A 50 -2.30 7.93 12.41
CA ILE A 50 -1.18 7.02 12.62
C ILE A 50 -1.14 6.65 14.10
N GLN A 51 -1.23 5.36 14.39
CA GLN A 51 -1.00 4.84 15.74
C GLN A 51 0.46 5.09 16.12
N PRO A 52 0.74 5.79 17.23
CA PRO A 52 2.10 6.09 17.63
C PRO A 52 2.78 4.85 18.23
N PHE A 53 4.05 4.68 17.90
CA PHE A 53 4.94 3.70 18.50
C PHE A 53 6.30 4.35 18.80
N GLU A 54 6.99 3.83 19.81
CA GLU A 54 8.36 4.24 20.10
C GLU A 54 9.30 3.68 19.03
N MET A 55 10.25 4.50 18.56
CA MET A 55 11.29 4.05 17.66
C MET A 55 12.20 3.03 18.34
N THR A 56 12.56 1.96 17.64
CA THR A 56 13.44 0.92 18.17
C THR A 56 14.61 0.60 17.24
N ALA A 57 15.65 -0.04 17.78
CA ALA A 57 16.80 -0.48 17.00
C ALA A 57 16.47 -1.60 15.99
N ASP A 58 15.37 -2.33 16.21
CA ASP A 58 14.91 -3.41 15.33
C ASP A 58 13.97 -2.92 14.22
N ASP A 59 13.61 -1.62 14.21
CA ASP A 59 12.69 -1.05 13.22
C ASP A 59 13.17 -1.29 11.77
N PRO A 60 14.45 -1.04 11.40
CA PRO A 60 14.97 -1.39 10.08
C PRO A 60 14.75 -2.85 9.66
N HIS A 61 14.90 -3.79 10.60
CA HIS A 61 14.73 -5.21 10.33
C HIS A 61 13.26 -5.55 10.03
N ASP A 62 12.34 -5.08 10.86
CA ASP A 62 10.91 -5.32 10.68
C ASP A 62 10.36 -4.62 9.42
N ILE A 63 10.78 -3.38 9.14
CA ILE A 63 10.42 -2.65 7.92
C ILE A 63 10.84 -3.44 6.68
N GLN A 64 12.08 -3.93 6.64
CA GLN A 64 12.57 -4.71 5.51
C GLN A 64 11.75 -6.00 5.32
N LEU A 65 11.44 -6.72 6.41
CA LEU A 65 10.62 -7.94 6.33
C LEU A 65 9.23 -7.68 5.77
N LEU A 66 8.59 -6.57 6.16
CA LEU A 66 7.26 -6.18 5.67
C LEU A 66 7.31 -5.70 4.21
N MET A 67 8.32 -4.93 3.81
CA MET A 67 8.50 -4.51 2.42
C MET A 67 8.77 -5.71 1.50
N ASP A 68 9.65 -6.62 1.92
CA ASP A 68 9.92 -7.86 1.19
C ASP A 68 8.66 -8.72 1.05
N TYR A 69 7.81 -8.73 2.08
CA TYR A 69 6.52 -9.40 2.04
C TYR A 69 5.58 -8.78 1.00
N GLU A 70 5.42 -7.45 1.01
CA GLU A 70 4.58 -6.73 0.03
C GLU A 70 5.07 -7.00 -1.40
N GLN A 71 6.37 -6.90 -1.65
CA GLN A 71 6.94 -7.17 -2.97
C GLN A 71 6.68 -8.61 -3.45
N ARG A 72 6.88 -9.61 -2.58
CA ARG A 72 6.61 -11.02 -2.93
C ARG A 72 5.13 -11.27 -3.17
N HIS A 73 4.27 -10.66 -2.36
CA HIS A 73 2.83 -10.76 -2.51
C HIS A 73 2.38 -10.15 -3.85
N ASP A 74 2.86 -8.94 -4.19
CA ASP A 74 2.48 -8.26 -5.43
C ASP A 74 2.90 -9.07 -6.66
N GLN A 75 4.10 -9.64 -6.65
CA GLN A 75 4.54 -10.55 -7.72
C GLN A 75 3.60 -11.76 -7.85
N MET A 76 3.31 -12.44 -6.74
CA MET A 76 2.43 -13.62 -6.73
C MET A 76 1.00 -13.29 -7.17
N SER A 77 0.50 -12.11 -6.83
CA SER A 77 -0.85 -11.66 -7.17
C SER A 77 -0.96 -11.21 -8.62
N ASN A 78 0.07 -10.56 -9.17
CA ASN A 78 0.15 -10.25 -10.60
C ASN A 78 0.24 -11.53 -11.44
N ASP A 79 1.08 -12.50 -11.04
CA ASP A 79 1.19 -13.78 -11.75
C ASP A 79 -0.13 -14.55 -11.77
N LEU A 80 -0.91 -14.46 -10.68
CA LEU A 80 -2.25 -15.03 -10.60
C LEU A 80 -3.24 -14.27 -11.50
N GLU A 81 -3.26 -12.94 -11.45
CA GLU A 81 -4.16 -12.12 -12.28
C GLU A 81 -3.95 -12.44 -13.77
N ASP A 82 -2.69 -12.50 -14.20
CA ASP A 82 -2.28 -12.90 -15.54
C ASP A 82 -2.70 -14.33 -15.90
N GLU A 83 -2.60 -15.29 -14.98
CA GLU A 83 -3.05 -16.67 -15.19
C GLU A 83 -4.57 -16.74 -15.40
N LEU A 84 -5.33 -16.09 -14.52
CA LEU A 84 -6.78 -16.09 -14.56
C LEU A 84 -7.31 -15.32 -15.78
N GLU A 85 -6.67 -14.21 -16.16
CA GLU A 85 -7.02 -13.45 -17.35
C GLU A 85 -6.85 -14.30 -18.61
N ARG A 86 -5.68 -14.93 -18.80
CA ARG A 86 -5.43 -15.80 -19.96
C ARG A 86 -6.44 -16.94 -20.08
N LEU A 87 -6.78 -17.58 -18.96
CA LEU A 87 -7.76 -18.67 -18.94
C LEU A 87 -9.18 -18.17 -19.21
N HIS A 88 -9.51 -16.97 -18.74
CA HIS A 88 -10.80 -16.34 -19.00
C HIS A 88 -10.96 -16.01 -20.48
N GLU A 89 -9.94 -15.37 -21.07
CA GLU A 89 -9.92 -15.02 -22.50
C GLU A 89 -9.98 -16.24 -23.42
N SER A 90 -9.34 -17.35 -23.03
CA SER A 90 -9.38 -18.60 -23.79
C SER A 90 -10.67 -19.42 -23.57
N GLN A 91 -11.61 -18.93 -22.75
CA GLN A 91 -12.83 -19.65 -22.35
C GLN A 91 -12.54 -21.00 -21.67
N GLN A 92 -11.40 -21.11 -21.00
CA GLN A 92 -10.96 -22.31 -20.26
C GLN A 92 -11.04 -22.12 -18.75
N LEU A 93 -11.45 -20.95 -18.27
CA LEU A 93 -11.55 -20.68 -16.85
C LEU A 93 -12.75 -21.43 -16.23
N ASP A 94 -12.44 -22.51 -15.53
CA ASP A 94 -13.38 -23.21 -14.68
C ASP A 94 -13.58 -22.49 -13.34
N ALA A 95 -14.82 -22.45 -12.85
CA ALA A 95 -15.16 -21.72 -11.63
C ALA A 95 -14.50 -22.31 -10.38
N ALA A 96 -14.43 -23.65 -10.29
CA ALA A 96 -13.77 -24.31 -9.17
C ALA A 96 -12.25 -24.16 -9.24
N PHE A 97 -11.67 -24.18 -10.44
CA PHE A 97 -10.26 -23.85 -10.64
C PHE A 97 -9.93 -22.44 -10.15
N ALA A 98 -10.66 -21.42 -10.62
CA ALA A 98 -10.44 -20.04 -10.20
C ALA A 98 -10.57 -19.86 -8.67
N GLN A 99 -11.57 -20.50 -8.05
CA GLN A 99 -11.74 -20.48 -6.60
C GLN A 99 -10.55 -21.09 -5.87
N ASN A 100 -10.07 -22.26 -6.30
CA ASN A 100 -8.90 -22.91 -5.70
C ASN A 100 -7.65 -22.03 -5.83
N ARG A 101 -7.42 -21.42 -7.00
CA ARG A 101 -6.26 -20.55 -7.22
C ARG A 101 -6.29 -19.28 -6.35
N LEU A 102 -7.46 -18.66 -6.17
CA LEU A 102 -7.63 -17.55 -5.24
C LEU A 102 -7.41 -17.99 -3.79
N GLN A 103 -7.93 -19.15 -3.41
CA GLN A 103 -7.72 -19.71 -2.07
C GLN A 103 -6.24 -19.97 -1.79
N ASP A 104 -5.51 -20.55 -2.73
CA ASP A 104 -4.07 -20.81 -2.62
C ASP A 104 -3.28 -19.51 -2.46
N ASN A 105 -3.62 -18.47 -3.24
CA ASN A 105 -2.97 -17.16 -3.14
C ASN A 105 -3.22 -16.50 -1.78
N ILE A 106 -4.47 -16.48 -1.30
CA ILE A 106 -4.82 -15.95 0.04
C ILE A 106 -4.06 -16.72 1.13
N GLN A 107 -4.03 -18.04 1.06
CA GLN A 107 -3.34 -18.86 2.05
C GLN A 107 -1.82 -18.66 2.02
N SER A 108 -1.24 -18.48 0.82
CA SER A 108 0.18 -18.19 0.65
C SER A 108 0.53 -16.81 1.23
N ALA A 109 -0.29 -15.79 0.95
CA ALA A 109 -0.12 -14.45 1.50
C ALA A 109 -0.23 -14.45 3.03
N LEU A 110 -1.17 -15.19 3.60
CA LEU A 110 -1.33 -15.32 5.06
C LEU A 110 -0.18 -16.10 5.71
N SER A 111 0.30 -17.19 5.10
CA SER A 111 1.41 -17.99 5.64
C SER A 111 2.70 -17.18 5.65
N MET A 112 3.06 -16.56 4.51
CA MET A 112 4.24 -15.72 4.40
C MET A 112 4.23 -14.58 5.42
N LEU A 113 3.06 -13.96 5.63
CA LEU A 113 2.91 -12.88 6.60
C LEU A 113 3.11 -13.37 8.05
N LYS A 114 2.51 -14.51 8.41
CA LYS A 114 2.58 -15.08 9.77
C LYS A 114 3.97 -15.61 10.12
N GLU A 115 4.77 -15.95 9.12
CA GLU A 115 6.15 -16.41 9.28
C GLU A 115 7.16 -15.27 9.48
N LEU A 116 6.75 -14.01 9.28
CA LEU A 116 7.63 -12.87 9.54
C LEU A 116 8.03 -12.80 11.02
N ASP A 117 9.35 -12.81 11.26
CA ASP A 117 9.93 -12.74 12.59
C ASP A 117 10.07 -11.28 13.07
N LEU A 118 8.93 -10.63 13.30
CA LEU A 118 8.82 -9.22 13.67
C LEU A 118 9.10 -8.99 15.15
N LYS A 119 10.07 -8.11 15.43
CA LYS A 119 10.61 -7.83 16.77
C LYS A 119 9.89 -6.70 17.48
N THR A 120 9.37 -5.74 16.73
CA THR A 120 8.83 -4.49 17.24
C THR A 120 7.32 -4.58 17.49
N PRO A 121 6.77 -3.76 18.42
CA PRO A 121 5.33 -3.61 18.56
C PRO A 121 4.65 -3.07 17.30
N GLN A 122 5.29 -2.14 16.58
CA GLN A 122 4.75 -1.54 15.37
C GLN A 122 4.68 -2.54 14.22
N GLY A 123 5.74 -3.33 14.00
CA GLY A 123 5.75 -4.40 13.01
C GLY A 123 4.64 -5.42 13.26
N ARG A 124 4.48 -5.90 14.50
CA ARG A 124 3.39 -6.81 14.87
C ARG A 124 2.00 -6.20 14.72
N TYR A 125 1.86 -4.91 14.94
CA TYR A 125 0.60 -4.20 14.70
C TYR A 125 0.23 -4.18 13.21
N ILE A 126 1.18 -3.82 12.33
CA ILE A 126 1.01 -3.84 10.87
C ILE A 126 0.70 -5.26 10.39
N GLN A 127 1.43 -6.26 10.88
CA GLN A 127 1.17 -7.68 10.60
C GLN A 127 -0.25 -8.09 11.00
N GLY A 128 -0.75 -7.60 12.13
CA GLY A 128 -2.12 -7.86 12.59
C GLY A 128 -3.17 -7.31 11.62
N LEU A 129 -3.01 -6.07 11.15
CA LEU A 129 -3.90 -5.45 10.17
C LEU A 129 -3.90 -6.22 8.83
N MET A 130 -2.72 -6.53 8.29
CA MET A 130 -2.60 -7.32 7.06
C MET A 130 -3.16 -8.74 7.22
N SER A 131 -2.96 -9.37 8.39
CA SER A 131 -3.49 -10.71 8.66
C SER A 131 -5.01 -10.70 8.70
N HIS A 132 -5.59 -9.67 9.33
CA HIS A 132 -7.04 -9.52 9.40
C HIS A 132 -7.64 -9.33 8.00
N TYR A 133 -7.03 -8.50 7.14
CA TYR A 133 -7.42 -8.40 5.73
C TYR A 133 -7.50 -9.77 5.04
N TRP A 134 -6.43 -10.57 5.09
CA TRP A 134 -6.40 -11.89 4.46
C TRP A 134 -7.41 -12.87 5.06
N GLU A 135 -7.64 -12.80 6.37
CA GLU A 135 -8.66 -13.61 7.03
C GLU A 135 -10.07 -13.23 6.58
N GLN A 136 -10.35 -11.94 6.35
CA GLN A 136 -11.62 -11.49 5.75
C GLN A 136 -11.77 -11.97 4.30
N GLN A 137 -10.70 -11.92 3.50
CA GLN A 137 -10.69 -12.44 2.13
C GLN A 137 -10.97 -13.94 2.09
N ALA A 138 -10.31 -14.72 2.94
CA ALA A 138 -10.51 -16.16 3.05
C ALA A 138 -11.95 -16.50 3.47
N GLN A 139 -12.47 -15.80 4.47
CA GLN A 139 -13.85 -15.99 4.94
C GLN A 139 -14.86 -15.68 3.84
N TYR A 140 -14.69 -14.57 3.12
CA TYR A 140 -15.57 -14.20 2.03
C TYR A 140 -15.58 -15.28 0.94
N LEU A 141 -14.41 -15.70 0.47
CA LEU A 141 -14.27 -16.71 -0.59
C LEU A 141 -14.91 -18.05 -0.20
N ALA A 142 -14.79 -18.44 1.08
CA ALA A 142 -15.40 -19.66 1.61
C ALA A 142 -16.94 -19.60 1.67
N THR A 143 -17.53 -18.40 1.74
CA THR A 143 -18.98 -18.20 1.78
C THR A 143 -19.64 -18.07 0.40
N GLN A 144 -18.85 -17.94 -0.67
CA GLN A 144 -19.39 -17.81 -2.02
C GLN A 144 -19.83 -19.17 -2.59
N ASN A 145 -21.01 -19.21 -3.21
CA ASN A 145 -21.49 -20.38 -3.94
C ASN A 145 -20.78 -20.48 -5.30
N THR A 146 -20.25 -21.66 -5.62
CA THR A 146 -19.30 -21.95 -6.72
C THR A 146 -19.88 -21.90 -8.14
N THR A 147 -21.10 -21.39 -8.32
CA THR A 147 -21.83 -21.44 -9.59
C THR A 147 -21.31 -20.48 -10.67
N SER A 148 -20.49 -19.49 -10.32
CA SER A 148 -19.79 -18.61 -11.27
C SER A 148 -18.33 -18.47 -10.87
N ALA A 149 -17.44 -18.34 -11.87
CA ALA A 149 -16.02 -18.14 -11.59
C ALA A 149 -15.85 -16.86 -10.75
N PRO A 150 -15.10 -16.90 -9.63
CA PRO A 150 -14.80 -15.74 -8.79
C PRO A 150 -13.81 -14.75 -9.45
N TYR A 151 -13.75 -14.76 -10.79
CA TYR A 151 -12.88 -13.90 -11.59
C TYR A 151 -13.69 -13.22 -12.71
N PRO A 152 -13.52 -11.90 -12.94
CA PRO A 152 -12.67 -11.00 -12.13
C PRO A 152 -13.17 -10.90 -10.68
N VAL A 153 -12.25 -10.67 -9.74
CA VAL A 153 -12.57 -10.58 -8.31
C VAL A 153 -13.65 -9.52 -8.11
N SER A 154 -14.74 -9.89 -7.42
CA SER A 154 -15.88 -9.00 -7.22
C SER A 154 -15.48 -7.78 -6.38
N LYS A 155 -16.20 -6.69 -6.55
CA LYS A 155 -16.01 -5.49 -5.74
C LYS A 155 -16.27 -5.79 -4.27
N GLU A 156 -17.31 -6.56 -3.97
CA GLU A 156 -17.69 -6.94 -2.62
C GLU A 156 -16.57 -7.73 -1.95
N GLN A 157 -15.90 -8.64 -2.68
CA GLN A 157 -14.72 -9.34 -2.20
C GLN A 157 -13.56 -8.38 -1.94
N ARG A 158 -13.21 -7.52 -2.91
CA ARG A 158 -12.12 -6.55 -2.75
C ARG A 158 -12.27 -5.65 -1.53
N GLN A 159 -13.50 -5.28 -1.20
CA GLN A 159 -13.80 -4.41 -0.06
C GLN A 159 -13.67 -5.11 1.31
N GLN A 160 -13.62 -6.44 1.37
CA GLN A 160 -13.50 -7.16 2.63
C GLN A 160 -12.14 -6.90 3.28
N GLY A 161 -12.15 -6.26 4.46
CA GLY A 161 -10.93 -5.92 5.20
C GLY A 161 -10.05 -4.86 4.51
N LEU A 162 -10.51 -4.21 3.44
CA LEU A 162 -9.70 -3.25 2.67
C LEU A 162 -9.22 -2.08 3.55
N ALA A 163 -10.03 -1.65 4.51
CA ALA A 163 -9.65 -0.61 5.46
C ALA A 163 -8.41 -1.00 6.29
N ASP A 164 -8.31 -2.25 6.73
CA ASP A 164 -7.17 -2.73 7.52
C ASP A 164 -5.90 -2.79 6.68
N LEU A 165 -6.00 -3.26 5.43
CA LEU A 165 -4.88 -3.27 4.49
C LEU A 165 -4.37 -1.84 4.22
N LEU A 166 -5.28 -0.90 3.93
CA LEU A 166 -4.92 0.49 3.67
C LEU A 166 -4.28 1.14 4.90
N GLN A 167 -4.76 0.81 6.09
CA GLN A 167 -4.20 1.30 7.33
C GLN A 167 -2.80 0.71 7.56
N ALA A 168 -2.59 -0.56 7.25
CA ALA A 168 -1.29 -1.22 7.34
C ALA A 168 -0.26 -0.56 6.40
N GLN A 169 -0.65 -0.27 5.16
CA GLN A 169 0.19 0.40 4.17
C GLN A 169 0.56 1.82 4.61
N GLN A 170 -0.43 2.60 5.07
CA GLN A 170 -0.18 3.95 5.57
C GLN A 170 0.76 3.95 6.79
N GLN A 171 0.62 2.97 7.68
CA GLN A 171 1.49 2.80 8.84
C GLN A 171 2.91 2.43 8.44
N LEU A 172 3.08 1.50 7.51
CA LEU A 172 4.38 1.09 7.01
C LEU A 172 5.09 2.23 6.26
N GLU A 173 4.37 2.95 5.40
CA GLU A 173 4.93 4.11 4.67
C GLU A 173 5.38 5.21 5.63
N HIS A 174 4.54 5.55 6.62
CA HIS A 174 4.91 6.52 7.64
C HIS A 174 6.14 6.08 8.43
N TRP A 175 6.19 4.80 8.84
CA TRP A 175 7.29 4.24 9.61
C TRP A 175 8.60 4.25 8.81
N ARG A 176 8.57 3.79 7.56
CA ARG A 176 9.73 3.81 6.66
C ARG A 176 10.25 5.24 6.47
N GLY A 177 9.37 6.22 6.34
CA GLY A 177 9.74 7.64 6.24
C GLY A 177 10.52 8.18 7.44
N GLN A 178 10.51 7.49 8.59
CA GLN A 178 11.33 7.84 9.76
C GLN A 178 12.76 7.28 9.68
N TYR A 179 13.04 6.41 8.69
CA TYR A 179 14.32 5.73 8.48
C TYR A 179 14.85 5.94 7.04
N PRO A 180 15.27 7.17 6.66
CA PRO A 180 15.70 7.49 5.30
C PRO A 180 16.87 6.65 4.76
N GLN A 181 17.66 6.05 5.65
CA GLN A 181 18.76 5.16 5.29
C GLN A 181 18.32 3.84 4.65
N LEU A 182 17.03 3.53 4.66
CA LEU A 182 16.46 2.34 4.01
C LEU A 182 16.11 2.57 2.54
N ASP A 183 16.13 3.82 2.07
CA ASP A 183 15.80 4.19 0.69
C ASP A 183 17.04 4.21 -0.25
N GLU A 184 18.21 3.75 0.21
CA GLU A 184 19.49 3.71 -0.54
C GLU A 184 19.76 2.40 -1.30
#